data_AF-A0A3B9F7U4-F1
#
_entry.id   AF-A0A3B9F7U4-F1
#
_cell.length_a   1.000
_cell.length_b   1.000
_cell.length_c   1.000
_cell.angle_alpha   90.00
_cell.angle_beta   90.00
_cell.angle_gamma   90.00
#
_symmetry.space_group_name_H-M   'P 1'
#
loop_
_entity.id
_entity.type
_entity.pdbx_description
1 polymer ?
#
loop_
_entity_poly.entity_id
_entity_poly.type
_entity_poly.pdbx_seq_one_letter_code
_entity_poly.pdbx_strand_id
1 'polypeptide(L)' 'TQEANNGSAILVDALAYMECEVVSRMDAGDHWVVYSIVDAGKVSKPDSITAVHHRKVGNHY' A
#
# COMPACT_ATOMS: atom_id res chain seq x y z
N THR A 1 -1.43 -11.77 10.94
CA THR A 1 -1.49 -11.59 9.47
C THR A 1 -2.22 -12.78 8.88
N GLN A 2 -2.73 -12.65 7.66
CA GLN A 2 -3.23 -13.78 6.87
C GLN A 2 -2.51 -13.82 5.53
N GLU A 3 -2.53 -14.94 4.82
CA GLU A 3 -1.92 -15.08 3.50
C GLU A 3 -2.87 -14.58 2.39
N ALA A 4 -2.32 -13.88 1.41
CA ALA A 4 -3.00 -13.41 0.20
C ALA A 4 -2.94 -14.46 -0.92
N ASN A 5 -3.68 -14.26 -2.01
CA ASN A 5 -3.66 -15.21 -3.14
C ASN A 5 -2.28 -15.30 -3.78
N ASN A 6 -1.53 -14.20 -3.79
CA ASN A 6 -0.16 -14.15 -4.29
C ASN A 6 0.91 -14.56 -3.25
N GLY A 7 0.51 -15.09 -2.09
CA GLY A 7 1.43 -15.50 -1.01
C GLY A 7 1.95 -14.36 -0.13
N SER A 8 1.58 -13.10 -0.42
CA SER A 8 1.96 -11.95 0.41
C SER A 8 1.18 -11.91 1.74
N ALA A 9 1.74 -11.27 2.75
CA ALA A 9 1.06 -11.11 4.03
C ALA A 9 0.04 -9.95 3.99
N ILE A 10 -1.19 -10.22 4.43
CA ILE A 10 -2.23 -9.21 4.69
C ILE A 10 -2.24 -8.89 6.18
N LEU A 11 -2.22 -7.58 6.49
CA LEU A 11 -2.43 -7.07 7.84
C LEU A 11 -3.93 -7.10 8.17
N VAL A 12 -4.34 -8.00 9.05
CA VAL A 12 -5.75 -8.30 9.32
C VAL A 12 -6.52 -7.10 9.88
N ASP A 13 -5.84 -6.24 10.66
CA ASP A 13 -6.46 -5.08 11.29
C ASP A 13 -6.45 -3.81 10.43
N ALA A 14 -5.78 -3.84 9.27
CA ALA A 14 -5.73 -2.72 8.35
C ALA A 14 -7.10 -2.41 7.74
N LEU A 15 -7.30 -1.15 7.34
CA LEU A 15 -8.54 -0.68 6.72
C LEU A 15 -8.82 -1.34 5.37
N ALA A 16 -7.77 -1.59 4.60
CA ALA A 16 -7.82 -2.20 3.28
C ALA A 16 -6.48 -2.86 2.95
N TYR A 17 -6.48 -3.72 1.92
CA TYR A 17 -5.28 -4.25 1.29
C TYR A 17 -5.43 -4.29 -0.23
N MET A 18 -4.29 -4.33 -0.93
CA MET A 18 -4.17 -4.56 -2.36
C MET A 18 -3.05 -5.57 -2.61
N GLU A 19 -3.30 -6.52 -3.48
CA GLU A 19 -2.32 -7.44 -4.03
C GLU A 19 -1.84 -6.88 -5.36
N CYS A 20 -0.53 -6.62 -5.46
CA CYS A 20 0.04 -5.93 -6.62
C CYS A 20 1.19 -6.73 -7.23
N GLU A 21 1.27 -6.75 -8.56
CA GLU A 21 2.43 -7.20 -9.32
C GLU A 21 3.24 -5.99 -9.80
N VAL A 22 4.55 -5.97 -9.53
CA VAL A 22 5.42 -4.91 -10.01
C VAL A 22 5.74 -5.10 -11.50
N VAL A 23 5.25 -4.19 -12.33
CA VAL A 23 5.47 -4.21 -13.79
C VAL A 23 6.77 -3.53 -14.16
N SER A 24 7.08 -2.37 -13.54
CA SER A 24 8.31 -1.66 -13.83
C SER A 24 8.75 -0.76 -12.67
N ARG A 25 10.02 -0.37 -12.70
CA ARG A 25 10.63 0.55 -11.75
C ARG A 25 11.36 1.63 -12.54
N MET A 26 11.09 2.89 -12.24
CA MET A 26 11.74 4.05 -12.84
C MET A 26 12.64 4.69 -11.78
N ASP A 27 13.92 4.86 -12.12
CA ASP A 27 14.86 5.62 -11.31
C ASP A 27 14.43 7.09 -11.26
N ALA A 28 14.33 7.65 -10.06
CA ALA A 28 13.99 9.04 -9.79
C ALA A 28 15.01 9.69 -8.84
N GLY A 29 16.29 9.34 -8.98
CA GLY A 29 17.37 9.85 -8.15
C GLY A 29 17.54 9.04 -6.87
N ASP A 30 17.21 9.64 -5.72
CA ASP A 30 17.28 8.97 -4.41
C ASP A 30 16.07 8.05 -4.12
N HIS A 31 15.10 8.00 -5.03
CA HIS A 31 13.89 7.18 -4.94
C HIS A 31 13.62 6.39 -6.22
N TRP A 32 12.78 5.36 -6.11
CA TRP A 32 12.21 4.65 -7.25
C TRP A 32 10.71 4.88 -7.33
N VAL A 33 10.21 5.14 -8.53
CA VAL A 33 8.78 5.06 -8.83
C VAL A 33 8.49 3.63 -9.25
N VAL A 34 7.61 2.95 -8.50
CA VAL A 34 7.22 1.56 -8.76
C VAL A 34 5.85 1.55 -9.43
N TYR A 35 5.78 1.11 -10.68
CA TYR A 35 4.53 0.91 -11.39
C TYR A 35 4.06 -0.53 -11.22
N SER A 36 2.85 -0.71 -10.70
CA SER A 36 2.29 -2.03 -10.40
C SER A 36 0.86 -2.16 -10.91
N ILE A 37 0.47 -3.38 -11.28
CA ILE A 37 -0.92 -3.76 -11.56
C ILE A 37 -1.51 -4.32 -10.27
N VAL A 38 -2.76 -3.95 -9.98
CA VAL A 38 -3.51 -4.49 -8.82
C VAL A 38 -4.42 -5.59 -9.31
N ASP A 39 -4.24 -6.80 -8.78
CA ASP A 39 -5.02 -7.99 -9.19
C ASP A 39 -6.18 -8.29 -8.23
N ALA A 40 -6.00 -7.96 -6.95
CA ALA A 40 -7.01 -8.17 -5.92
C ALA A 40 -6.90 -7.13 -4.82
N GLY A 41 -7.98 -6.94 -4.08
CA GLY A 41 -8.01 -6.05 -2.93
C GLY A 41 -9.35 -6.07 -2.22
N LYS A 42 -9.37 -5.58 -0.99
CA LYS A 42 -10.59 -5.47 -0.20
C LYS A 42 -10.50 -4.30 0.78
N VAL A 43 -11.63 -3.64 0.98
CA VAL A 43 -11.84 -2.74 2.13
C VAL A 43 -12.42 -3.58 3.27
N SER A 44 -11.67 -3.72 4.36
CA SER A 44 -12.02 -4.57 5.49
C SER A 44 -13.01 -3.90 6.44
N LYS A 45 -12.99 -2.57 6.54
CA LYS A 45 -13.85 -1.77 7.44
C LYS A 45 -14.44 -0.58 6.67
N PRO A 46 -15.49 -0.79 5.85
CA PRO A 46 -16.01 0.22 4.90
C PRO A 46 -16.54 1.49 5.57
N ASP A 47 -17.04 1.39 6.80
CA ASP A 47 -17.59 2.53 7.56
C ASP A 47 -16.55 3.25 8.42
N SER A 48 -15.28 2.84 8.38
CA SER A 48 -14.21 3.43 9.18
C SER A 48 -13.55 4.62 8.47
N ILE A 49 -12.92 5.48 9.26
CA ILE A 49 -12.24 6.69 8.77
C ILE A 49 -10.82 6.33 8.33
N THR A 50 -10.38 6.87 7.19
CA THR A 50 -9.02 6.69 6.70
C THR A 50 -8.00 7.37 7.61
N ALA A 51 -6.86 6.71 7.80
CA ALA A 51 -5.72 7.36 8.46
C ALA A 51 -5.22 8.51 7.57
N VAL A 52 -4.90 9.65 8.19
CA VAL A 52 -4.33 10.82 7.52
C VAL A 52 -2.94 11.06 8.07
N HIS A 53 -1.95 11.15 7.18
CA HIS A 53 -0.63 11.58 7.56
C HIS A 53 -0.60 13.12 7.66
N HIS A 54 -0.62 13.65 8.89
CA HIS A 54 -0.55 15.10 9.13
C HIS A 54 0.89 15.52 9.44
N ARG A 55 1.47 16.35 8.57
CA ARG A 55 2.83 16.86 8.72
C ARG A 55 2.86 18.10 9.60
N LYS A 56 3.45 17.97 10.79
CA LYS A 56 3.63 19.12 11.72
C LYS A 56 4.75 20.07 11.26
N VAL A 57 5.85 19.55 10.72
CA VAL A 57 6.99 20.34 10.19
C VAL A 57 7.60 19.63 8.98
N GLY A 58 8.07 20.42 8.02
CA GLY A 58 8.49 20.01 6.68
C GLY A 58 9.86 19.34 6.54
N ASN A 59 10.40 18.69 7.57
CA ASN A 59 11.86 18.41 7.62
C ASN A 59 12.28 16.96 7.29
N HIS A 60 11.35 16.05 6.99
CA HIS A 60 11.67 14.68 6.55
C HIS A 60 10.84 14.29 5.32
N TYR A 61 11.45 13.54 4.42
CA TYR A 61 10.85 12.96 3.22
C TYR A 61 10.54 11.48 3.48
#